data_AF-A0A3B0QUN1-F1
#
_entry.id   AF-A0A3B0QUN1-F1
#
_cell.length_a   1.000
_cell.length_b   1.000
_cell.length_c   1.000
_cell.angle_alpha   90.00
_cell.angle_beta   90.00
_cell.angle_gamma   90.00
#
_symmetry.space_group_name_H-M   'P 1'
#
loop_
_entity.id
_entity.type
_entity.pdbx_description
1 polymer ?
#
loop_
_entity_poly.entity_id
_entity_poly.type
_entity_poly.pdbx_seq_one_letter_code
_entity_poly.pdbx_strand_id
1 'polypeptide(L)'
;MKVGILTGGGDCPGLNAVIRAVVIKGHKMGFEFVGIRDGWAGLVQLDYEPFTADSIRGLLPRGGTILGTSRTNPFKHEGDVEKVKANIEKLGLDCIVAIGGDDTLGVAAKLYELGVNTIGIPKTIDNDLSCTDFTFGFDTAVSIVTEALDRLHSTTESHHRVMVVEVMGRHAGWIATYGGLAGGADMILIPEEPFLIDDVCKVAINRKKRGRNFSIIVTAEGAYPQQAGDIITKNAEVDAFGHAKLGGVGEFIAKEVEKRTGIETRHVVLGHLQRGGSPTAHDRILATRYGIRAAELIGEKTFGRMVGIHGNTIVDVSLKDATGATKTVDMDIYRIASTFFG
;
A
#
# COMPACT_ATOMS: atom_id res chain seq x y z
N MET A 1 -22.06 -8.24 20.63
CA MET A 1 -21.33 -6.97 20.41
C MET A 1 -21.69 -6.43 19.05
N LYS A 2 -21.81 -5.11 18.91
CA LYS A 2 -22.05 -4.43 17.64
C LYS A 2 -20.79 -3.70 17.20
N VAL A 3 -20.34 -3.94 15.97
CA VAL A 3 -19.03 -3.52 15.49
C VAL A 3 -19.18 -2.67 14.23
N GLY A 4 -18.54 -1.50 14.20
CA GLY A 4 -18.41 -0.70 12.99
C GLY A 4 -17.16 -1.11 12.21
N ILE A 5 -17.25 -1.25 10.89
CA ILE A 5 -16.10 -1.48 10.01
C ILE A 5 -15.96 -0.31 9.06
N LEU A 6 -14.75 0.22 8.91
CA LEU A 6 -14.45 1.28 7.95
C LEU A 6 -13.18 0.96 7.15
N THR A 7 -13.11 1.48 5.93
CA THR A 7 -11.91 1.45 5.08
C THR A 7 -11.43 2.87 4.82
N GLY A 8 -10.15 3.17 5.09
CA GLY A 8 -9.57 4.50 4.98
C GLY A 8 -8.28 4.55 4.16
N GLY A 9 -7.96 5.74 3.64
CA GLY A 9 -6.78 5.98 2.80
C GLY A 9 -6.98 5.59 1.34
N GLY A 10 -5.89 5.44 0.58
CA GLY A 10 -5.98 4.94 -0.81
C GLY A 10 -6.36 3.46 -0.84
N ASP A 11 -7.21 3.06 -1.77
CA ASP A 11 -7.66 1.67 -1.89
C ASP A 11 -6.52 0.73 -2.32
N CYS A 12 -6.74 -0.58 -2.10
CA CYS A 12 -5.90 -1.65 -2.61
C CYS A 12 -6.72 -2.94 -2.78
N PRO A 13 -6.21 -3.92 -3.55
CA PRO A 13 -6.84 -5.23 -3.68
C PRO A 13 -6.84 -5.98 -2.33
N GLY A 14 -7.97 -6.58 -1.96
CA GLY A 14 -8.11 -7.41 -0.74
C GLY A 14 -8.95 -6.80 0.38
N LEU A 15 -9.32 -5.51 0.30
CA LEU A 15 -10.21 -4.84 1.27
C LEU A 15 -11.53 -5.61 1.49
N ASN A 16 -12.20 -5.96 0.38
CA ASN A 16 -13.44 -6.74 0.41
C ASN A 16 -13.26 -8.14 1.01
N ALA A 17 -12.08 -8.76 0.85
CA ALA A 17 -11.77 -10.05 1.45
C ALA A 17 -11.63 -9.95 2.97
N VAL A 18 -11.02 -8.88 3.48
CA VAL A 18 -10.95 -8.59 4.92
C VAL A 18 -12.35 -8.37 5.49
N ILE A 19 -13.15 -7.47 4.90
CA ILE A 19 -14.52 -7.18 5.36
C ILE A 19 -15.33 -8.49 5.45
N ARG A 20 -15.31 -9.29 4.37
CA ARG A 20 -15.95 -10.61 4.34
C ARG A 20 -15.51 -11.50 5.50
N ALA A 21 -14.21 -11.59 5.75
CA ALA A 21 -13.66 -12.48 6.77
C ALA A 21 -14.04 -12.05 8.20
N VAL A 22 -13.93 -10.74 8.51
CA VAL A 22 -14.33 -10.17 9.81
C VAL A 22 -15.82 -10.44 10.07
N VAL A 23 -16.68 -10.10 9.10
CA VAL A 23 -18.14 -10.22 9.25
C VAL A 23 -18.55 -11.69 9.39
N ILE A 24 -18.05 -12.59 8.54
CA ILE A 24 -18.40 -14.03 8.62
C ILE A 24 -17.95 -14.63 9.95
N LYS A 25 -16.72 -14.36 10.40
CA LYS A 25 -16.21 -14.89 11.66
C LYS A 25 -16.97 -14.31 12.84
N GLY A 26 -17.21 -13.01 12.86
CA GLY A 26 -17.94 -12.35 13.94
C GLY A 26 -19.41 -12.76 14.03
N HIS A 27 -20.11 -12.99 12.90
CA HIS A 27 -21.46 -13.55 12.93
C HIS A 27 -21.50 -14.92 13.61
N LYS A 28 -20.50 -15.79 13.36
CA LYS A 28 -20.37 -17.08 14.07
C LYS A 28 -20.11 -16.91 15.57
N MET A 29 -19.63 -15.76 16.00
CA MET A 29 -19.40 -15.38 17.40
C MET A 29 -20.56 -14.58 18.00
N GLY A 30 -21.65 -14.36 17.26
CA GLY A 30 -22.82 -13.60 17.71
C GLY A 30 -22.65 -12.08 17.68
N PHE A 31 -21.78 -11.56 16.81
CA PHE A 31 -21.62 -10.12 16.61
C PHE A 31 -22.55 -9.59 15.52
N GLU A 32 -22.91 -8.32 15.65
CA GLU A 32 -23.61 -7.55 14.63
C GLU A 32 -22.64 -6.54 14.01
N PHE A 33 -22.80 -6.24 12.72
CA PHE A 33 -21.89 -5.34 12.02
C PHE A 33 -22.62 -4.25 11.24
N VAL A 34 -22.01 -3.07 11.24
CA VAL A 34 -22.35 -1.97 10.31
C VAL A 34 -21.10 -1.59 9.51
N GLY A 35 -21.28 -1.31 8.23
CA GLY A 35 -20.28 -0.73 7.36
C GLY A 35 -20.39 0.78 7.40
N ILE A 36 -19.31 1.47 7.74
CA ILE A 36 -19.23 2.93 7.74
C ILE A 36 -18.68 3.34 6.38
N ARG A 37 -19.42 4.20 5.66
CA ARG A 37 -19.03 4.63 4.31
C ARG A 37 -17.87 5.62 4.36
N ASP A 38 -17.01 5.57 3.36
CA ASP A 38 -15.93 6.54 3.15
C ASP A 38 -15.05 6.78 4.39
N GLY A 39 -14.73 5.72 5.12
CA GLY A 39 -13.76 5.76 6.22
C GLY A 39 -14.21 6.60 7.42
N TRP A 40 -13.30 7.41 7.96
CA TRP A 40 -13.61 8.31 9.08
C TRP A 40 -14.61 9.41 8.71
N ALA A 41 -14.71 9.80 7.43
CA ALA A 41 -15.68 10.80 6.98
C ALA A 41 -17.11 10.35 7.25
N GLY A 42 -17.47 9.11 6.89
CA GLY A 42 -18.82 8.61 7.17
C GLY A 42 -19.07 8.46 8.66
N LEU A 43 -18.07 8.14 9.48
CA LEU A 43 -18.30 8.10 10.94
C LEU A 43 -18.57 9.49 11.52
N VAL A 44 -17.93 10.54 10.99
CA VAL A 44 -18.22 11.94 11.36
C VAL A 44 -19.62 12.35 10.90
N GLN A 45 -20.00 11.95 9.68
CA GLN A 45 -21.28 12.32 9.04
C GLN A 45 -22.46 11.40 9.40
N LEU A 46 -22.20 10.34 10.16
CA LEU A 46 -23.16 9.27 10.46
C LEU A 46 -23.69 8.57 9.18
N ASP A 47 -22.82 8.38 8.19
CA ASP A 47 -23.10 7.62 6.97
C ASP A 47 -22.64 6.16 7.11
N TYR A 48 -23.61 5.26 7.20
CA TYR A 48 -23.39 3.84 7.45
C TYR A 48 -24.51 2.97 6.85
N GLU A 49 -24.22 1.69 6.68
CA GLU A 49 -25.19 0.68 6.28
C GLU A 49 -25.03 -0.61 7.11
N PRO A 50 -26.13 -1.32 7.42
CA PRO A 50 -26.03 -2.64 8.03
C PRO A 50 -25.38 -3.65 7.07
N PHE A 51 -24.51 -4.53 7.59
CA PHE A 51 -24.07 -5.67 6.80
C PHE A 51 -25.12 -6.78 6.82
N THR A 52 -25.59 -7.16 5.64
CA THR A 52 -26.46 -8.32 5.44
C THR A 52 -25.68 -9.50 4.87
N ALA A 53 -26.29 -10.69 4.88
CA ALA A 53 -25.71 -11.86 4.21
C ALA A 53 -25.44 -11.62 2.71
N ASP A 54 -26.27 -10.79 2.07
CA ASP A 54 -26.10 -10.44 0.66
C ASP A 54 -25.00 -9.38 0.46
N SER A 55 -24.84 -8.44 1.40
CA SER A 55 -23.79 -7.41 1.36
C SER A 55 -22.38 -8.02 1.31
N ILE A 56 -22.19 -9.23 1.88
CA ILE A 56 -20.88 -9.91 1.95
C ILE A 56 -20.67 -10.98 0.87
N ARG A 57 -21.66 -11.20 -0.01
CA ARG A 57 -21.60 -12.22 -1.07
C ARG A 57 -20.66 -11.77 -2.19
N GLY A 58 -19.84 -12.70 -2.71
CA GLY A 58 -18.99 -12.44 -3.88
C GLY A 58 -17.84 -11.44 -3.66
N LEU A 59 -17.55 -11.06 -2.41
CA LEU A 59 -16.54 -10.05 -2.09
C LEU A 59 -15.08 -10.53 -2.28
N LEU A 60 -14.81 -11.83 -2.12
CA LEU A 60 -13.45 -12.36 -2.10
C LEU A 60 -12.59 -12.00 -3.34
N PRO A 61 -13.08 -12.11 -4.59
CA PRO A 61 -12.30 -11.72 -5.77
C PRO A 61 -12.46 -10.25 -6.17
N ARG A 62 -13.31 -9.46 -5.49
CA ARG A 62 -13.63 -8.09 -5.90
C ARG A 62 -12.55 -7.11 -5.43
N GLY A 63 -11.92 -6.40 -6.36
CA GLY A 63 -11.01 -5.28 -6.07
C GLY A 63 -11.71 -4.07 -5.43
N GLY A 64 -10.94 -3.10 -4.95
CA GLY A 64 -11.45 -1.92 -4.25
C GLY A 64 -12.16 -2.27 -2.94
N THR A 65 -13.06 -1.39 -2.49
CA THR A 65 -13.86 -1.55 -1.26
C THR A 65 -15.33 -1.25 -1.52
N ILE A 66 -16.24 -2.05 -0.95
CA ILE A 66 -17.69 -1.80 -1.00
C ILE A 66 -18.13 -0.60 -0.14
N LEU A 67 -17.29 -0.17 0.81
CA LEU A 67 -17.61 0.94 1.72
C LEU A 67 -17.19 2.30 1.17
N GLY A 68 -16.46 2.35 0.05
CA GLY A 68 -15.74 3.56 -0.34
C GLY A 68 -14.59 3.87 0.63
N THR A 69 -13.89 4.98 0.41
CA THR A 69 -12.77 5.38 1.25
C THR A 69 -12.54 6.88 1.16
N SER A 70 -12.06 7.48 2.24
CA SER A 70 -11.65 8.88 2.26
C SER A 70 -10.28 9.05 2.92
N ARG A 71 -9.75 10.27 2.79
CA ARG A 71 -8.54 10.75 3.46
C ARG A 71 -8.86 11.64 4.66
N THR A 72 -9.99 11.41 5.32
CA THR A 72 -10.41 12.24 6.47
C THR A 72 -9.66 11.87 7.74
N ASN A 73 -9.17 12.89 8.45
CA ASN A 73 -8.61 12.78 9.79
C ASN A 73 -9.43 13.64 10.76
N PRO A 74 -10.25 13.02 11.62
CA PRO A 74 -11.09 13.75 12.59
C PRO A 74 -10.31 14.68 13.53
N PHE A 75 -9.01 14.43 13.75
CA PHE A 75 -8.17 15.28 14.60
C PHE A 75 -7.70 16.58 13.94
N LYS A 76 -7.92 16.75 12.63
CA LYS A 76 -7.55 17.98 11.90
C LYS A 76 -8.65 19.05 11.92
N HIS A 77 -9.88 18.68 12.28
CA HIS A 77 -11.03 19.58 12.29
C HIS A 77 -11.65 19.63 13.69
N GLU A 78 -11.87 20.85 14.17
CA GLU A 78 -12.44 21.07 15.50
C GLU A 78 -13.87 20.48 15.58
N GLY A 79 -14.14 19.72 16.65
CA GLY A 79 -15.45 19.10 16.90
C GLY A 79 -15.67 17.74 16.22
N ASP A 80 -14.81 17.30 15.30
CA ASP A 80 -15.04 16.04 14.57
C ASP A 80 -14.75 14.80 15.43
N VAL A 81 -13.82 14.88 16.39
CA VAL A 81 -13.56 13.80 17.34
C VAL A 81 -14.76 13.59 18.27
N GLU A 82 -15.37 14.68 18.73
CA GLU A 82 -16.57 14.67 19.56
C GLU A 82 -17.76 14.08 18.80
N LYS A 83 -17.94 14.46 17.52
CA LYS A 83 -18.94 13.85 16.65
C LYS A 83 -18.71 12.35 16.47
N VAL A 84 -17.46 11.92 16.25
CA VAL A 84 -17.13 10.50 16.14
C VAL A 84 -17.55 9.74 17.40
N LYS A 85 -17.19 10.23 18.59
CA LYS A 85 -17.59 9.60 19.86
C LYS A 85 -19.11 9.55 20.04
N ALA A 86 -19.80 10.67 19.80
CA ALA A 86 -21.25 10.75 19.89
C ALA A 86 -21.95 9.81 18.89
N ASN A 87 -21.40 9.66 17.67
CA ASN A 87 -21.95 8.77 16.66
C ASN A 87 -21.71 7.29 16.99
N ILE A 88 -20.57 6.93 17.58
CA ILE A 88 -20.30 5.58 18.11
C ILE A 88 -21.36 5.21 19.16
N GLU A 89 -21.62 6.10 20.12
CA GLU A 89 -22.65 5.91 21.15
C GLU A 89 -24.06 5.81 20.54
N LYS A 90 -24.40 6.73 19.63
CA LYS A 90 -25.71 6.74 18.95
C LYS A 90 -25.98 5.46 18.15
N LEU A 91 -24.94 4.90 17.54
CA LEU A 91 -25.03 3.64 16.81
C LEU A 91 -24.98 2.41 17.73
N GLY A 92 -24.63 2.60 19.00
CA GLY A 92 -24.41 1.53 19.97
C GLY A 92 -23.25 0.62 19.60
N LEU A 93 -22.16 1.18 19.06
CA LEU A 93 -20.99 0.40 18.65
C LEU A 93 -20.08 0.13 19.84
N ASP A 94 -19.79 -1.16 20.06
CA ASP A 94 -18.85 -1.61 21.11
C ASP A 94 -17.38 -1.49 20.67
N CYS A 95 -17.13 -1.47 19.36
CA CYS A 95 -15.78 -1.45 18.77
C CYS A 95 -15.81 -0.94 17.31
N ILE A 96 -14.71 -0.31 16.88
CA ILE A 96 -14.45 0.05 15.49
C ILE A 96 -13.29 -0.77 14.92
N VAL A 97 -13.51 -1.44 13.79
CA VAL A 97 -12.46 -2.06 12.98
C VAL A 97 -12.04 -1.07 11.90
N ALA A 98 -10.83 -0.54 12.02
CA ALA A 98 -10.24 0.38 11.06
C ALA A 98 -9.30 -0.39 10.12
N ILE A 99 -9.64 -0.42 8.83
CA ILE A 99 -8.85 -1.07 7.79
C ILE A 99 -8.15 0.00 6.97
N GLY A 100 -6.83 0.13 7.09
CA GLY A 100 -6.13 1.28 6.53
C GLY A 100 -4.61 1.23 6.62
N GLY A 101 -3.98 2.29 6.09
CA GLY A 101 -2.55 2.56 6.30
C GLY A 101 -2.31 3.46 7.52
N ASP A 102 -1.10 4.03 7.64
CA ASP A 102 -0.66 4.82 8.80
C ASP A 102 -1.66 5.89 9.21
N ASP A 103 -2.19 6.66 8.26
CA ASP A 103 -3.15 7.72 8.54
C ASP A 103 -4.43 7.21 9.23
N THR A 104 -4.97 6.09 8.73
CA THR A 104 -6.23 5.54 9.23
C THR A 104 -6.03 4.84 10.58
N LEU A 105 -4.94 4.10 10.70
CA LEU A 105 -4.60 3.37 11.93
C LEU A 105 -4.11 4.31 13.03
N GLY A 106 -3.43 5.40 12.68
CA GLY A 106 -3.03 6.45 13.62
C GLY A 106 -4.23 7.17 14.24
N VAL A 107 -5.31 7.38 13.48
CA VAL A 107 -6.58 7.86 14.04
C VAL A 107 -7.17 6.81 14.99
N ALA A 108 -7.15 5.53 14.62
CA ALA A 108 -7.65 4.45 15.48
C ALA A 108 -6.86 4.33 16.80
N ALA A 109 -5.53 4.52 16.74
CA ALA A 109 -4.64 4.52 17.90
C ALA A 109 -4.97 5.67 18.86
N LYS A 110 -5.09 6.90 18.34
CA LYS A 110 -5.46 8.07 19.14
C LYS A 110 -6.86 7.97 19.73
N LEU A 111 -7.84 7.45 18.98
CA LEU A 111 -9.19 7.22 19.50
C LEU A 111 -9.20 6.19 20.63
N TYR A 112 -8.34 5.16 20.56
CA TYR A 112 -8.16 4.20 21.63
C TYR A 112 -7.62 4.81 22.91
N GLU A 113 -6.61 5.68 22.82
CA GLU A 113 -6.13 6.46 23.98
C GLU A 113 -7.25 7.33 24.59
N LEU A 114 -8.25 7.70 23.79
CA LEU A 114 -9.42 8.46 24.21
C LEU A 114 -10.62 7.61 24.67
N GLY A 115 -10.43 6.30 24.86
CA GLY A 115 -11.42 5.37 25.42
C GLY A 115 -12.32 4.67 24.39
N VAL A 116 -12.07 4.85 23.08
CA VAL A 116 -12.82 4.15 22.03
C VAL A 116 -12.16 2.80 21.74
N ASN A 117 -12.89 1.70 21.87
CA ASN A 117 -12.37 0.39 21.49
C ASN A 117 -12.11 0.32 19.97
N THR A 118 -10.86 0.12 19.57
CA THR A 118 -10.48 -0.02 18.17
C THR A 118 -9.65 -1.28 17.91
N ILE A 119 -9.77 -1.80 16.69
CA ILE A 119 -8.92 -2.85 16.11
C ILE A 119 -8.42 -2.37 14.75
N GLY A 120 -7.12 -2.49 14.51
CA GLY A 120 -6.48 -2.16 13.23
C GLY A 120 -6.28 -3.38 12.34
N ILE A 121 -6.47 -3.20 11.04
CA ILE A 121 -6.05 -4.18 10.03
C ILE A 121 -5.17 -3.48 8.97
N PRO A 122 -3.93 -3.94 8.75
CA PRO A 122 -2.92 -3.24 7.96
C PRO A 122 -3.19 -3.36 6.47
N LYS A 123 -3.58 -2.24 5.85
CA LYS A 123 -3.93 -2.13 4.44
C LYS A 123 -3.05 -1.11 3.75
N THR A 124 -2.23 -1.55 2.80
CA THR A 124 -1.49 -0.68 1.88
C THR A 124 -0.82 -1.53 0.81
N ILE A 125 -0.66 -0.99 -0.41
CA ILE A 125 0.20 -1.62 -1.42
C ILE A 125 1.67 -1.32 -1.15
N ASP A 126 1.97 -0.29 -0.37
CA ASP A 126 3.31 0.27 -0.21
C ASP A 126 4.18 -0.60 0.76
N ASN A 127 3.55 -1.55 1.46
CA ASN A 127 4.15 -2.42 2.48
C ASN A 127 4.98 -1.66 3.53
N ASP A 128 4.52 -0.49 3.92
CA ASP A 128 5.26 0.49 4.73
C ASP A 128 4.79 0.57 6.20
N LEU A 129 3.87 -0.31 6.61
CA LEU A 129 3.44 -0.44 8.01
C LEU A 129 4.43 -1.24 8.86
N SER A 130 4.73 -0.72 10.05
CA SER A 130 5.58 -1.39 11.03
C SER A 130 4.89 -2.56 11.71
N CYS A 131 5.69 -3.43 12.34
CA CYS A 131 5.21 -4.55 13.15
C CYS A 131 4.41 -5.62 12.37
N THR A 132 4.59 -5.69 11.05
CA THR A 132 4.07 -6.74 10.17
C THR A 132 5.00 -6.91 8.97
N ASP A 133 5.27 -8.14 8.55
CA ASP A 133 6.15 -8.42 7.40
C ASP A 133 5.48 -8.00 6.09
N PHE A 134 4.18 -8.30 5.96
CA PHE A 134 3.39 -8.00 4.78
C PHE A 134 2.06 -7.33 5.11
N THR A 135 1.71 -6.34 4.30
CA THR A 135 0.36 -5.77 4.22
C THR A 135 -0.37 -6.40 3.04
N PHE A 136 -1.69 -6.59 3.15
CA PHE A 136 -2.44 -7.10 2.00
C PHE A 136 -2.60 -6.00 0.94
N GLY A 137 -2.57 -6.42 -0.32
CA GLY A 137 -2.54 -5.58 -1.51
C GLY A 137 -1.13 -5.41 -2.08
N PHE A 138 -0.09 -5.63 -1.28
CA PHE A 138 1.30 -5.57 -1.72
C PHE A 138 1.61 -6.63 -2.78
N ASP A 139 1.24 -7.88 -2.54
CA ASP A 139 1.51 -8.99 -3.47
C ASP A 139 0.79 -8.80 -4.81
N THR A 140 -0.44 -8.27 -4.77
CA THR A 140 -1.17 -7.90 -5.99
C THR A 140 -0.48 -6.77 -6.74
N ALA A 141 0.00 -5.73 -6.06
CA ALA A 141 0.75 -4.64 -6.70
C ALA A 141 2.05 -5.14 -7.33
N VAL A 142 2.81 -6.00 -6.63
CA VAL A 142 4.02 -6.66 -7.16
C VAL A 142 3.69 -7.48 -8.41
N SER A 143 2.62 -8.28 -8.38
CA SER A 143 2.18 -9.08 -9.53
C SER A 143 1.85 -8.22 -10.76
N ILE A 144 1.20 -7.07 -10.55
CA ILE A 144 0.88 -6.11 -11.62
C ILE A 144 2.16 -5.50 -12.21
N VAL A 145 3.13 -5.15 -11.36
CA VAL A 145 4.45 -4.67 -11.83
C VAL A 145 5.13 -5.75 -12.65
N THR A 146 5.20 -6.99 -12.15
CA THR A 146 5.80 -8.11 -12.87
C THR A 146 5.14 -8.33 -14.24
N GLU A 147 3.80 -8.35 -14.31
CA GLU A 147 3.09 -8.49 -15.59
C GLU A 147 3.39 -7.33 -16.56
N ALA A 148 3.48 -6.10 -16.04
CA ALA A 148 3.83 -4.95 -16.86
C ALA A 148 5.26 -5.08 -17.42
N LEU A 149 6.22 -5.53 -16.61
CA LEU A 149 7.60 -5.76 -17.04
C LEU A 149 7.70 -6.86 -18.08
N ASP A 150 6.98 -7.98 -17.91
CA ASP A 150 6.93 -9.08 -18.90
C ASP A 150 6.47 -8.57 -20.28
N ARG A 151 5.45 -7.72 -20.31
CA ARG A 151 4.96 -7.09 -21.54
C ARG A 151 6.00 -6.13 -22.12
N LEU A 152 6.64 -5.34 -21.27
CA LEU A 152 7.63 -4.35 -21.69
C LEU A 152 8.93 -4.99 -22.21
N HIS A 153 9.34 -6.15 -21.71
CA HIS A 153 10.51 -6.88 -22.22
C HIS A 153 10.44 -7.09 -23.73
N SER A 154 9.35 -7.69 -24.22
CA SER A 154 9.18 -8.03 -25.64
C SER A 154 9.34 -6.84 -26.60
N THR A 155 8.73 -5.70 -26.25
CA THR A 155 8.79 -4.48 -27.08
C THR A 155 10.11 -3.72 -26.90
N THR A 156 10.71 -3.77 -25.71
CA THR A 156 11.97 -3.07 -25.42
C THR A 156 13.14 -3.78 -26.12
N GLU A 157 13.13 -5.11 -26.11
CA GLU A 157 14.11 -5.94 -26.83
C GLU A 157 14.04 -5.72 -28.35
N SER A 158 12.83 -5.76 -28.92
CA SER A 158 12.60 -5.60 -30.35
C SER A 158 13.05 -4.24 -30.91
N HIS A 159 13.02 -3.20 -30.08
CA HIS A 159 13.38 -1.83 -30.47
C HIS A 159 14.74 -1.37 -29.96
N HIS A 160 15.53 -2.24 -29.32
CA HIS A 160 16.90 -1.93 -28.88
C HIS A 160 17.01 -0.64 -28.03
N ARG A 161 16.08 -0.49 -27.08
CA ARG A 161 15.91 0.74 -26.29
C ARG A 161 16.08 0.51 -24.79
N VAL A 162 16.20 1.59 -24.04
CA VAL A 162 16.05 1.57 -22.58
C VAL A 162 14.60 1.88 -22.23
N MET A 163 14.05 1.15 -21.26
CA MET A 163 12.73 1.40 -20.69
C MET A 163 12.86 1.73 -19.21
N VAL A 164 12.36 2.89 -18.79
CA VAL A 164 12.28 3.29 -17.38
C VAL A 164 10.84 3.11 -16.90
N VAL A 165 10.63 2.29 -15.87
CA VAL A 165 9.30 1.97 -15.35
C VAL A 165 9.14 2.55 -13.95
N GLU A 166 8.29 3.56 -13.83
CA GLU A 166 7.98 4.23 -12.57
C GLU A 166 6.82 3.49 -11.87
N VAL A 167 7.08 3.03 -10.64
CA VAL A 167 6.14 2.28 -9.79
C VAL A 167 5.80 3.06 -8.53
N MET A 168 4.67 2.70 -7.90
CA MET A 168 4.24 3.33 -6.64
C MET A 168 5.11 2.84 -5.47
N GLY A 169 4.91 3.41 -4.28
CA GLY A 169 5.60 3.02 -3.05
C GLY A 169 5.82 4.19 -2.09
N ARG A 170 5.42 5.40 -2.51
CA ARG A 170 5.61 6.65 -1.78
C ARG A 170 7.04 6.87 -1.31
N HIS A 171 7.30 6.66 -0.01
CA HIS A 171 8.60 6.88 0.63
C HIS A 171 9.38 5.57 0.83
N ALA A 172 8.84 4.42 0.41
CA ALA A 172 9.48 3.12 0.55
C ALA A 172 9.62 2.40 -0.79
N GLY A 173 10.75 1.70 -0.97
CA GLY A 173 11.11 1.01 -2.20
C GLY A 173 10.56 -0.40 -2.38
N TRP A 174 9.59 -0.85 -1.57
CA TRP A 174 9.18 -2.27 -1.51
C TRP A 174 8.66 -2.80 -2.85
N ILE A 175 7.74 -2.07 -3.49
CA ILE A 175 7.16 -2.46 -4.77
C ILE A 175 8.24 -2.49 -5.87
N ALA A 176 9.10 -1.47 -5.91
CA ALA A 176 10.22 -1.41 -6.87
C ALA A 176 11.19 -2.57 -6.69
N THR A 177 11.55 -2.90 -5.44
CA THR A 177 12.47 -3.99 -5.11
C THR A 177 11.90 -5.35 -5.48
N TYR A 178 10.70 -5.67 -5.00
CA TYR A 178 10.08 -6.98 -5.25
C TYR A 178 9.61 -7.13 -6.70
N GLY A 179 8.91 -6.13 -7.22
CA GLY A 179 8.39 -6.14 -8.60
C GLY A 179 9.51 -6.09 -9.63
N GLY A 180 10.54 -5.26 -9.40
CA GLY A 180 11.70 -5.19 -10.27
C GLY A 180 12.53 -6.47 -10.27
N LEU A 181 12.75 -7.09 -9.10
CA LEU A 181 13.45 -8.36 -9.03
C LEU A 181 12.65 -9.48 -9.73
N ALA A 182 11.35 -9.59 -9.43
CA ALA A 182 10.49 -10.59 -10.04
C ALA A 182 10.33 -10.42 -11.56
N GLY A 183 10.28 -9.18 -12.05
CA GLY A 183 10.18 -8.87 -13.47
C GLY A 183 11.52 -8.73 -14.20
N GLY A 184 12.64 -9.08 -13.57
CA GLY A 184 13.95 -9.09 -14.24
C GLY A 184 14.46 -7.71 -14.66
N ALA A 185 14.31 -6.71 -13.80
CA ALA A 185 14.87 -5.38 -14.01
C ALA A 185 16.41 -5.42 -13.98
N ASP A 186 17.04 -4.66 -14.87
CA ASP A 186 18.49 -4.54 -14.96
C ASP A 186 19.08 -3.53 -13.98
N MET A 187 18.23 -2.68 -13.39
CA MET A 187 18.55 -1.79 -12.29
C MET A 187 17.26 -1.40 -11.56
N ILE A 188 17.33 -1.31 -10.23
CA ILE A 188 16.20 -0.91 -9.38
C ILE A 188 16.63 0.28 -8.53
N LEU A 189 15.83 1.36 -8.60
CA LEU A 189 16.07 2.61 -7.88
C LEU A 189 15.00 2.81 -6.81
N ILE A 190 15.44 3.03 -5.57
CA ILE A 190 14.57 3.15 -4.39
C ILE A 190 14.94 4.38 -3.55
N PRO A 191 14.00 4.95 -2.77
CA PRO A 191 14.30 6.11 -1.92
C PRO A 191 15.35 5.81 -0.83
N GLU A 192 15.45 4.57 -0.38
CA GLU A 192 16.42 4.15 0.65
C GLU A 192 17.88 4.20 0.17
N GLU A 193 18.12 4.17 -1.15
CA GLU A 193 19.46 4.21 -1.74
C GLU A 193 19.49 5.24 -2.89
N PRO A 194 19.84 6.50 -2.59
CA PRO A 194 19.90 7.58 -3.59
C PRO A 194 20.86 7.24 -4.72
N PHE A 195 20.44 7.50 -5.96
CA PHE A 195 21.17 7.01 -7.13
C PHE A 195 22.06 8.07 -7.78
N LEU A 196 23.09 7.63 -8.48
CA LEU A 196 23.85 8.46 -9.40
C LEU A 196 23.38 8.20 -10.83
N ILE A 197 22.95 9.25 -11.53
CA ILE A 197 22.50 9.12 -12.92
C ILE A 197 23.58 8.55 -13.86
N ASP A 198 24.85 8.78 -13.54
CA ASP A 198 25.97 8.20 -14.29
C ASP A 198 26.04 6.68 -14.13
N ASP A 199 25.66 6.13 -12.98
CA ASP A 199 25.63 4.67 -12.78
C ASP A 199 24.47 4.04 -13.55
N VAL A 200 23.33 4.72 -13.60
CA VAL A 200 22.20 4.34 -14.46
C VAL A 200 22.63 4.30 -15.94
N CYS A 201 23.36 5.32 -16.41
CA CYS A 201 23.91 5.35 -17.76
C CYS A 201 24.93 4.23 -18.02
N LYS A 202 25.78 3.92 -17.04
CA LYS A 202 26.77 2.83 -17.15
C LYS A 202 26.09 1.48 -17.34
N VAL A 203 24.98 1.20 -16.63
CA VAL A 203 24.23 -0.06 -16.82
C VAL A 203 23.77 -0.20 -18.27
N ALA A 204 23.12 0.82 -18.83
CA ALA A 204 22.64 0.80 -20.22
C ALA A 204 23.79 0.62 -21.23
N ILE A 205 24.90 1.34 -21.05
CA ILE A 205 26.07 1.26 -21.93
C ILE A 205 26.72 -0.13 -21.85
N ASN A 206 26.92 -0.67 -20.64
CA ASN A 206 27.61 -1.95 -20.44
C ASN A 206 26.82 -3.12 -21.01
N ARG A 207 25.48 -3.08 -20.90
CA ARG A 207 24.61 -4.06 -21.55
C ARG A 207 24.73 -4.05 -23.05
N LYS A 208 24.65 -2.86 -23.66
CA LYS A 208 24.83 -2.69 -25.10
C LYS A 208 26.19 -3.22 -25.57
N LYS A 209 27.27 -2.94 -24.83
CA LYS A 209 28.62 -3.48 -25.11
C LYS A 209 28.69 -5.01 -25.06
N ARG A 210 27.88 -5.66 -24.23
CA ARG A 210 27.77 -7.13 -24.12
C ARG A 210 26.84 -7.75 -25.18
N GLY A 211 26.33 -6.96 -26.12
CA GLY A 211 25.39 -7.42 -27.15
C GLY A 211 23.93 -7.48 -26.69
N ARG A 212 23.62 -7.05 -25.47
CA ARG A 212 22.24 -6.90 -24.98
C ARG A 212 21.77 -5.48 -25.31
N ASN A 213 21.02 -5.35 -26.40
CA ASN A 213 20.66 -4.05 -26.95
C ASN A 213 19.50 -3.36 -26.22
N PHE A 214 19.03 -3.89 -25.09
CA PHE A 214 17.93 -3.31 -24.33
C PHE A 214 18.23 -3.29 -22.83
N SER A 215 17.53 -2.42 -22.10
CA SER A 215 17.59 -2.41 -20.64
C SER A 215 16.25 -2.00 -20.02
N ILE A 216 15.87 -2.64 -18.92
CA ILE A 216 14.71 -2.26 -18.12
C ILE A 216 15.19 -1.73 -16.78
N ILE A 217 14.79 -0.51 -16.44
CA ILE A 217 15.15 0.19 -15.21
C ILE A 217 13.85 0.44 -14.45
N VAL A 218 13.75 -0.06 -13.24
CA VAL A 218 12.57 0.16 -12.37
C VAL A 218 12.92 1.23 -11.35
N THR A 219 12.03 2.21 -11.17
CA THR A 219 12.20 3.28 -10.19
C THR A 219 10.96 3.43 -9.34
N ALA A 220 11.13 3.45 -8.02
CA ALA A 220 10.07 3.90 -7.11
C ALA A 220 9.78 5.38 -7.36
N GLU A 221 8.52 5.81 -7.24
CA GLU A 221 8.10 7.21 -7.40
C GLU A 221 8.79 8.18 -6.42
N GLY A 222 9.28 7.66 -5.28
CA GLY A 222 10.04 8.40 -4.27
C GLY A 222 11.56 8.36 -4.45
N ALA A 223 12.09 7.62 -5.44
CA ALA A 223 13.53 7.58 -5.67
C ALA A 223 14.07 8.94 -6.13
N TYR A 224 15.32 9.26 -5.78
CA TYR A 224 15.92 10.54 -6.12
C TYR A 224 17.43 10.46 -6.38
N PRO A 225 17.95 11.34 -7.26
CA PRO A 225 19.38 11.37 -7.52
C PRO A 225 20.12 12.02 -6.35
N GLN A 226 21.31 11.50 -6.02
CA GLN A 226 22.13 11.99 -4.91
C GLN A 226 22.42 13.50 -5.02
N GLN A 227 22.55 14.04 -6.23
CA GLN A 227 22.81 15.47 -6.47
C GLN A 227 21.59 16.39 -6.23
N ALA A 228 20.36 15.87 -6.29
CA ALA A 228 19.17 16.68 -6.02
C ALA A 228 18.93 16.89 -4.53
N GLY A 229 19.46 16.01 -3.67
CA GLY A 229 19.32 16.09 -2.22
C GLY A 229 17.91 15.80 -1.67
N ASP A 230 16.88 15.73 -2.53
CA ASP A 230 15.48 15.47 -2.13
C ASP A 230 14.66 14.84 -3.28
N ILE A 231 13.45 14.36 -2.97
CA ILE A 231 12.51 13.67 -3.87
C ILE A 231 12.01 14.58 -4.98
N ILE A 232 11.98 14.06 -6.21
CA ILE A 232 11.42 14.77 -7.37
C ILE A 232 9.89 14.75 -7.28
N THR A 233 9.27 15.93 -7.20
CA THR A 233 7.81 16.09 -7.14
C THR A 233 7.28 16.64 -8.46
N LYS A 234 6.14 16.10 -8.93
CA LYS A 234 5.55 16.51 -10.21
C LYS A 234 4.81 17.85 -10.15
N ASN A 235 4.43 18.29 -8.94
CA ASN A 235 3.83 19.59 -8.60
C ASN A 235 3.83 19.76 -7.05
N ALA A 236 4.03 20.98 -6.53
CA ALA A 236 4.03 21.31 -5.09
C ALA A 236 2.62 21.28 -4.43
N GLU A 237 1.71 20.47 -4.93
CA GLU A 237 0.40 20.26 -4.31
C GLU A 237 0.51 19.20 -3.22
N VAL A 238 0.21 19.60 -1.98
CA VAL A 238 0.08 18.72 -0.82
C VAL A 238 -1.34 18.14 -0.75
N ASP A 239 -1.46 16.88 -0.34
CA ASP A 239 -2.76 16.28 -0.06
C ASP A 239 -3.35 16.72 1.30
N ALA A 240 -4.57 16.26 1.63
CA ALA A 240 -5.23 16.58 2.90
C ALA A 240 -4.45 16.11 4.16
N PHE A 241 -3.48 15.20 3.99
CA PHE A 241 -2.57 14.76 5.06
C PHE A 241 -1.29 15.58 5.13
N GLY A 242 -0.97 16.37 4.10
CA GLY A 242 0.25 17.17 3.99
C GLY A 242 1.35 16.50 3.18
N HIS A 243 1.07 15.38 2.50
CA HIS A 243 2.04 14.67 1.68
C HIS A 243 2.12 15.28 0.27
N ALA A 244 3.34 15.49 -0.23
CA ALA A 244 3.57 15.97 -1.59
C ALA A 244 3.17 14.92 -2.64
N LYS A 245 2.62 15.35 -3.78
CA LYS A 245 2.40 14.46 -4.95
C LYS A 245 3.74 14.09 -5.57
N LEU A 246 4.18 12.86 -5.30
CA LEU A 246 5.37 12.25 -5.87
C LEU A 246 5.15 11.87 -7.35
N GLY A 247 6.26 11.74 -8.09
CA GLY A 247 6.27 11.24 -9.47
C GLY A 247 7.03 12.12 -10.45
N GLY A 248 7.39 11.54 -11.61
CA GLY A 248 8.17 12.21 -12.66
C GLY A 248 9.66 11.86 -12.65
N VAL A 249 10.13 11.08 -11.67
CA VAL A 249 11.50 10.56 -11.63
C VAL A 249 11.80 9.66 -12.84
N GLY A 250 10.83 8.86 -13.30
CA GLY A 250 11.01 8.00 -14.47
C GLY A 250 11.22 8.78 -15.75
N GLU A 251 10.49 9.88 -15.93
CA GLU A 251 10.68 10.80 -17.06
C GLU A 251 12.05 11.50 -17.00
N PHE A 252 12.44 11.96 -15.81
CA PHE A 252 13.76 12.58 -15.58
C PHE A 252 14.90 11.62 -15.95
N ILE A 253 14.86 10.38 -15.44
CA ILE A 253 15.87 9.37 -15.73
C ILE A 253 15.93 9.07 -17.23
N ALA A 254 14.77 8.89 -17.88
CA ALA A 254 14.73 8.58 -19.30
C ALA A 254 15.40 9.68 -20.16
N LYS A 255 15.08 10.96 -19.88
CA LYS A 255 15.68 12.10 -20.57
C LYS A 255 17.19 12.17 -20.37
N GLU A 256 17.67 11.96 -19.15
CA GLU A 256 19.09 12.02 -18.85
C GLU A 256 19.87 10.83 -19.45
N VAL A 257 19.32 9.63 -19.42
CA VAL A 257 19.94 8.45 -20.05
C VAL A 257 20.06 8.63 -21.56
N GLU A 258 18.99 9.05 -22.25
CA GLU A 258 19.03 9.28 -23.70
C GLU A 258 20.03 10.38 -24.07
N LYS A 259 20.02 11.51 -23.35
CA LYS A 259 20.93 12.63 -23.56
C LYS A 259 22.41 12.25 -23.40
N ARG A 260 22.74 11.42 -22.39
CA ARG A 260 24.13 11.07 -22.06
C ARG A 260 24.65 9.87 -22.85
N THR A 261 23.78 8.94 -23.24
CA THR A 261 24.19 7.68 -23.86
C THR A 261 23.90 7.60 -25.36
N GLY A 262 22.97 8.42 -25.86
CA GLY A 262 22.46 8.34 -27.24
C GLY A 262 21.64 7.07 -27.52
N ILE A 263 21.26 6.31 -26.48
CA ILE A 263 20.36 5.16 -26.60
C ILE A 263 18.93 5.67 -26.47
N GLU A 264 18.07 5.34 -27.44
CA GLU A 264 16.65 5.70 -27.37
C GLU A 264 16.08 5.21 -26.02
N THR A 265 15.46 6.11 -25.27
CA THR A 265 14.94 5.79 -23.94
C THR A 265 13.49 6.21 -23.82
N ARG A 266 12.65 5.31 -23.32
CA ARG A 266 11.23 5.58 -23.05
C ARG A 266 10.95 5.40 -21.57
N HIS A 267 9.89 6.02 -21.09
CA HIS A 267 9.40 5.79 -19.73
C HIS A 267 7.93 5.39 -19.75
N VAL A 268 7.55 4.62 -18.74
CA VAL A 268 6.16 4.24 -18.45
C VAL A 268 5.91 4.49 -16.98
N VAL A 269 4.79 5.16 -16.67
CA VAL A 269 4.32 5.32 -15.29
C VAL A 269 3.13 4.40 -15.10
N LEU A 270 3.27 3.36 -14.27
CA LEU A 270 2.16 2.43 -14.01
C LEU A 270 1.06 3.10 -13.19
N GLY A 271 1.45 3.95 -12.24
CA GLY A 271 0.53 4.72 -11.40
C GLY A 271 -0.54 3.85 -10.76
N HIS A 272 -1.80 4.31 -10.83
CA HIS A 272 -2.94 3.71 -10.14
C HIS A 272 -3.34 2.32 -10.63
N LEU A 273 -2.78 1.81 -11.74
CA LEU A 273 -3.00 0.42 -12.15
C LEU A 273 -2.63 -0.56 -11.01
N GLN A 274 -1.60 -0.23 -10.23
CA GLN A 274 -1.11 -1.03 -9.10
C GLN A 274 -2.08 -1.13 -7.91
N ARG A 275 -3.10 -0.27 -7.84
CA ARG A 275 -4.13 -0.30 -6.77
C ARG A 275 -5.39 -1.06 -7.17
N GLY A 276 -5.59 -1.27 -8.48
CA GLY A 276 -6.78 -1.88 -9.05
C GLY A 276 -6.65 -3.39 -9.23
N GLY A 277 -7.75 -4.01 -9.69
CA GLY A 277 -7.76 -5.41 -10.07
C GLY A 277 -8.19 -6.36 -8.95
N SER A 278 -8.27 -7.65 -9.31
CA SER A 278 -8.64 -8.71 -8.37
C SER A 278 -7.43 -9.04 -7.49
N PRO A 279 -7.60 -9.21 -6.16
CA PRO A 279 -6.48 -9.62 -5.31
C PRO A 279 -5.97 -11.00 -5.71
N THR A 280 -4.67 -11.21 -5.59
CA THR A 280 -4.00 -12.50 -5.80
C THR A 280 -4.45 -13.54 -4.79
N ALA A 281 -4.07 -14.80 -5.01
CA ALA A 281 -4.32 -15.87 -4.04
C ALA A 281 -3.69 -15.56 -2.67
N HIS A 282 -2.46 -15.03 -2.66
CA HIS A 282 -1.75 -14.66 -1.44
C HIS A 282 -2.52 -13.58 -0.67
N ASP A 283 -2.87 -12.47 -1.32
CA ASP A 283 -3.59 -11.37 -0.66
C ASP A 283 -4.98 -11.80 -0.16
N ARG A 284 -5.69 -12.67 -0.89
CA ARG A 284 -6.98 -13.22 -0.43
C ARG A 284 -6.82 -14.06 0.84
N ILE A 285 -5.77 -14.88 0.92
CA ILE A 285 -5.49 -15.72 2.08
C ILE A 285 -5.07 -14.83 3.26
N LEU A 286 -4.13 -13.91 3.05
CA LEU A 286 -3.66 -12.99 4.09
C LEU A 286 -4.79 -12.13 4.64
N ALA A 287 -5.58 -11.50 3.78
CA ALA A 287 -6.76 -10.73 4.14
C ALA A 287 -7.77 -11.57 4.96
N THR A 288 -7.99 -12.82 4.58
CA THR A 288 -8.89 -13.73 5.31
C THR A 288 -8.35 -14.04 6.70
N ARG A 289 -7.04 -14.34 6.83
CA ARG A 289 -6.40 -14.60 8.11
C ARG A 289 -6.44 -13.38 9.03
N TYR A 290 -6.19 -12.19 8.48
CA TYR A 290 -6.29 -10.93 9.20
C TYR A 290 -7.70 -10.65 9.70
N GLY A 291 -8.71 -10.79 8.84
CA GLY A 291 -10.09 -10.57 9.22
C GLY A 291 -10.58 -11.54 10.29
N ILE A 292 -10.19 -12.82 10.22
CA ILE A 292 -10.51 -13.81 11.25
C ILE A 292 -9.88 -13.43 12.60
N ARG A 293 -8.59 -13.11 12.64
CA ARG A 293 -7.91 -12.73 13.89
C ARG A 293 -8.48 -11.44 14.47
N ALA A 294 -8.84 -10.46 13.64
CA ALA A 294 -9.49 -9.24 14.12
C ALA A 294 -10.82 -9.52 14.83
N ALA A 295 -11.65 -10.42 14.29
CA ALA A 295 -12.89 -10.85 14.96
C ALA A 295 -12.61 -11.60 16.28
N GLU A 296 -11.55 -12.40 16.34
CA GLU A 296 -11.14 -13.08 17.58
C GLU A 296 -10.71 -12.08 18.66
N LEU A 297 -9.89 -11.08 18.30
CA LEU A 297 -9.48 -10.00 19.21
C LEU A 297 -10.67 -9.21 19.78
N ILE A 298 -11.71 -8.98 18.96
CA ILE A 298 -12.96 -8.36 19.42
C ILE A 298 -13.62 -9.23 20.51
N GLY A 299 -13.74 -10.54 20.28
CA GLY A 299 -14.33 -11.47 21.25
C GLY A 299 -13.49 -11.64 22.53
N GLU A 300 -12.17 -11.57 22.40
CA GLU A 300 -11.22 -11.53 23.50
C GLU A 300 -11.21 -10.17 24.23
N LYS A 301 -11.95 -9.17 23.73
CA LYS A 301 -11.94 -7.78 24.22
C LYS A 301 -10.53 -7.18 24.30
N THR A 302 -9.64 -7.64 23.43
CA THR A 302 -8.27 -7.18 23.37
C THR A 302 -8.20 -6.07 22.32
N PHE A 303 -8.51 -4.84 22.76
CA PHE A 303 -8.57 -3.64 21.91
C PHE A 303 -7.24 -2.87 21.90
N GLY A 304 -7.13 -1.85 21.03
CA GLY A 304 -5.88 -1.11 20.83
C GLY A 304 -4.83 -1.91 20.05
N ARG A 305 -5.28 -2.97 19.37
CA ARG A 305 -4.46 -3.98 18.68
C ARG A 305 -4.55 -3.77 17.17
N MET A 306 -3.43 -3.97 16.46
CA MET A 306 -3.40 -4.21 15.02
C MET A 306 -3.06 -5.68 14.76
N VAL A 307 -3.75 -6.32 13.81
CA VAL A 307 -3.34 -7.65 13.33
C VAL A 307 -2.12 -7.52 12.43
N GLY A 308 -1.21 -8.50 12.45
CA GLY A 308 -0.06 -8.55 11.54
C GLY A 308 0.39 -9.97 11.25
N ILE A 309 1.46 -10.11 10.47
CA ILE A 309 2.11 -11.39 10.21
C ILE A 309 3.61 -11.27 10.48
N HIS A 310 4.18 -12.27 11.16
CA HIS A 310 5.62 -12.47 11.26
C HIS A 310 5.96 -13.90 10.83
N GLY A 311 6.78 -14.04 9.79
CA GLY A 311 6.98 -15.28 9.06
C GLY A 311 5.66 -15.80 8.51
N ASN A 312 5.21 -16.94 9.02
CA ASN A 312 3.91 -17.51 8.68
C ASN A 312 2.90 -17.48 9.85
N THR A 313 3.20 -16.75 10.93
CA THR A 313 2.35 -16.69 12.12
C THR A 313 1.57 -15.39 12.13
N ILE A 314 0.24 -15.48 12.28
CA ILE A 314 -0.57 -14.29 12.54
C ILE A 314 -0.31 -13.86 13.97
N VAL A 315 0.07 -12.60 14.11
CA VAL A 315 0.32 -11.96 15.38
C VAL A 315 -0.63 -10.80 15.55
N ASP A 316 -0.62 -10.24 16.74
CA ASP A 316 -1.26 -8.99 17.02
C ASP A 316 -0.23 -8.10 17.75
N VAL A 317 -0.14 -6.84 17.34
CA VAL A 317 0.77 -5.82 17.88
C VAL A 317 0.02 -4.57 18.36
N SER A 318 0.64 -3.72 19.17
CA SER A 318 0.03 -2.45 19.61
C SER A 318 -0.24 -1.55 18.40
N LEU A 319 -1.41 -0.93 18.32
CA LEU A 319 -1.72 0.08 17.29
C LEU A 319 -0.70 1.24 17.34
N LYS A 320 -0.31 1.66 18.54
CA LYS A 320 0.66 2.73 18.75
C LYS A 320 2.03 2.39 18.18
N ASP A 321 2.49 1.17 18.38
CA ASP A 321 3.81 0.72 17.89
C ASP A 321 3.78 0.55 16.37
N ALA A 322 2.69 -0.02 15.84
CA ALA A 322 2.51 -0.23 14.41
C ALA A 322 2.49 1.08 13.59
N THR A 323 1.97 2.17 14.16
CA THR A 323 1.90 3.49 13.51
C THR A 323 3.05 4.43 13.91
N GLY A 324 4.01 3.94 14.70
CA GLY A 324 5.05 4.78 15.29
C GLY A 324 6.20 5.13 14.33
N ALA A 325 6.43 4.29 13.32
CA ALA A 325 7.48 4.47 12.32
C ALA A 325 7.09 3.83 10.99
N THR A 326 7.59 4.38 9.90
CA THR A 326 7.45 3.81 8.55
C THR A 326 8.46 2.70 8.33
N LYS A 327 8.01 1.55 7.84
CA LYS A 327 8.85 0.40 7.50
C LYS A 327 9.46 0.58 6.11
N THR A 328 10.78 0.77 6.04
CA THR A 328 11.53 0.85 4.79
C THR A 328 12.00 -0.53 4.33
N VAL A 329 12.46 -0.63 3.08
CA VAL A 329 13.00 -1.87 2.49
C VAL A 329 14.10 -2.47 3.36
N ASP A 330 14.07 -3.80 3.52
CA ASP A 330 15.20 -4.55 4.05
C ASP A 330 16.35 -4.54 3.03
N MET A 331 17.49 -3.94 3.41
CA MET A 331 18.62 -3.82 2.50
C MET A 331 19.23 -5.17 2.11
N ASP A 332 18.95 -6.26 2.83
CA ASP A 332 19.37 -7.60 2.41
C ASP A 332 18.63 -8.06 1.14
N ILE A 333 17.31 -7.84 1.03
CA ILE A 333 16.59 -8.16 -0.21
C ILE A 333 17.01 -7.23 -1.36
N TYR A 334 17.32 -5.97 -1.07
CA TYR A 334 17.84 -5.06 -2.09
C TYR A 334 19.22 -5.50 -2.61
N ARG A 335 20.12 -5.98 -1.73
CA ARG A 335 21.42 -6.56 -2.13
C ARG A 335 21.28 -7.82 -2.97
N ILE A 336 20.29 -8.67 -2.67
CA ILE A 336 19.96 -9.81 -3.52
C ILE A 336 19.58 -9.31 -4.92
N ALA A 337 18.71 -8.30 -5.00
CA ALA A 337 18.31 -7.73 -6.28
C ALA A 337 19.48 -7.08 -7.03
N SER A 338 20.36 -6.37 -6.33
CA SER A 338 21.51 -5.69 -6.95
C SER A 338 22.57 -6.63 -7.52
N THR A 339 22.58 -7.90 -7.11
CA THR A 339 23.40 -8.96 -7.71
C THR A 339 23.09 -9.15 -9.21
N PHE A 340 21.87 -8.83 -9.64
CA PHE A 340 21.42 -8.97 -11.01
C PHE A 340 21.54 -7.67 -11.83
N PHE A 341 22.08 -6.59 -11.25
CA PHE A 341 22.27 -5.35 -11.99
C PHE A 341 23.36 -5.50 -13.06
N GLY A 342 23.09 -5.00 -14.28
CA GLY A 342 24.05 -5.01 -15.40
C GLY A 342 23.90 -6.15 -16.39
#